data_AF-A0A842Y4N3-F1
#
_entry.id   AF-A0A842Y4N3-F1
#
_cell.length_a   1.000
_cell.length_b   1.000
_cell.length_c   1.000
_cell.angle_alpha   90.00
_cell.angle_beta   90.00
_cell.angle_gamma   90.00
#
_symmetry.space_group_name_H-M   'P 1'
#
loop_
_entity.id
_entity.type
_entity.pdbx_description
1 polymer ?
#
loop_
_entity_poly.entity_id
_entity_poly.type
_entity_poly.pdbx_seq_one_letter_code
_entity_poly.pdbx_strand_id
1 'polypeptide(L)' 'MSFKDEVKNKEQYSSIIFYLDNEQKAIAENVINILKEKGYNVVTKLKEAATFWKAEDYHQDYYTKKRGTPYCHVYTKRFD' A
#
# COMPACT_ATOMS: atom_id res chain seq x y z
N MET A 1 11.26 -30.56 -0.95
CA MET A 1 10.76 -29.65 0.12
C MET A 1 11.79 -28.56 0.32
N SER A 2 11.61 -27.38 -0.29
CA SER A 2 12.42 -26.19 0.00
C SER A 2 11.48 -24.98 -0.05
N PHE A 3 11.13 -24.49 1.14
CA PHE A 3 10.19 -23.39 1.39
C PHE A 3 10.97 -22.19 1.97
N LYS A 4 12.10 -21.80 1.36
CA LYS A 4 12.92 -20.70 1.92
C LYS A 4 13.27 -19.56 0.96
N ASP A 5 12.99 -19.68 -0.34
CA ASP A 5 13.36 -18.62 -1.30
C ASP A 5 12.18 -17.74 -1.77
N GLU A 6 10.96 -18.00 -1.28
CA GLU A 6 9.75 -17.30 -1.78
C GLU A 6 9.32 -16.07 -0.94
N VAL A 7 10.00 -15.79 0.18
CA VAL A 7 9.53 -14.78 1.15
C VAL A 7 10.13 -13.39 0.93
N LYS A 8 11.31 -13.25 0.32
CA LYS A 8 11.97 -11.94 0.16
C LYS A 8 11.28 -10.98 -0.83
N ASN A 9 10.60 -11.49 -1.87
CA ASN A 9 9.94 -10.64 -2.88
C ASN A 9 8.49 -10.27 -2.55
N LYS A 10 7.84 -10.92 -1.57
CA LYS A 10 6.45 -10.64 -1.20
C LYS A 10 6.29 -9.40 -0.31
N GLU A 11 7.33 -9.01 0.43
CA GLU A 11 7.22 -7.88 1.36
C GLU A 11 7.10 -6.52 0.66
N GLN A 12 7.81 -6.33 -0.46
CA GLN A 12 7.83 -5.05 -1.18
C GLN A 12 6.44 -4.63 -1.72
N TYR A 13 5.59 -5.60 -2.05
CA TYR A 13 4.24 -5.35 -2.59
C TYR A 13 3.12 -5.55 -1.56
N SER A 14 3.47 -5.61 -0.27
CA SER A 14 2.47 -5.73 0.80
C SER A 14 1.65 -4.45 0.94
N SER A 15 0.33 -4.59 1.11
CA SER A 15 -0.55 -3.46 1.41
C SER A 15 -0.37 -3.02 2.87
N ILE A 16 0.18 -1.82 3.07
CA ILE A 16 0.47 -1.25 4.39
C ILE A 16 0.17 0.26 4.36
N ILE A 17 -0.43 0.77 5.42
CA ILE A 17 -0.50 2.21 5.72
C ILE A 17 0.46 2.50 6.86
N PHE A 18 1.35 3.47 6.65
CA PHE A 18 2.27 3.99 7.66
C PHE A 18 1.70 5.29 8.23
N TYR A 19 1.24 5.29 9.48
CA TYR A 19 0.64 6.46 10.11
C TYR A 19 1.70 7.28 10.87
N LEU A 20 1.57 8.61 10.84
CA LEU A 20 2.46 9.53 11.56
C LEU A 20 1.96 9.89 12.96
N ASP A 21 0.67 9.72 13.20
CA ASP A 21 0.02 10.09 14.45
C ASP A 21 -1.23 9.21 14.71
N ASN A 22 -1.83 9.38 15.89
CA ASN A 22 -3.01 8.62 16.30
C ASN A 22 -4.27 9.00 15.53
N GLU A 23 -4.36 10.22 14.99
CA GLU A 23 -5.51 10.67 14.21
C GLU A 23 -5.54 9.93 12.87
N GLN A 24 -4.42 9.88 12.15
CA GLN A 24 -4.25 9.11 10.93
C GLN A 24 -4.52 7.63 11.15
N LYS A 25 -4.04 7.07 12.28
CA LYS A 25 -4.34 5.69 12.65
C LYS A 25 -5.85 5.46 12.79
N ALA A 26 -6.53 6.30 13.57
CA ALA A 26 -7.97 6.16 13.82
C ALA A 26 -8.79 6.29 12.52
N ILE A 27 -8.42 7.22 11.63
CA ILE A 27 -9.05 7.38 10.31
C ILE A 27 -8.84 6.12 9.46
N ALA A 28 -7.61 5.59 9.41
CA ALA A 28 -7.31 4.40 8.64
C ALA A 28 -8.07 3.16 9.16
N GLU A 29 -8.16 2.99 10.48
CA GLU A 29 -8.95 1.93 11.12
C GLU A 29 -10.44 2.04 10.75
N ASN A 30 -11.00 3.25 10.83
CA ASN A 30 -12.40 3.50 10.47
C ASN A 30 -12.69 3.15 9.01
N VAL A 31 -11.85 3.59 8.07
CA VAL A 31 -12.02 3.29 6.63
C VAL A 31 -11.88 1.79 6.34
N ILE A 32 -10.93 1.12 7.00
CA ILE A 32 -10.78 -0.35 6.89
C ILE A 32 -12.05 -1.06 7.36
N ASN A 33 -12.64 -0.62 8.48
CA ASN A 33 -13.87 -1.20 9.01
C ASN A 33 -15.05 -0.99 8.06
N ILE A 34 -15.25 0.23 7.53
CA ILE A 34 -16.29 0.52 6.53
C ILE A 34 -16.16 -0.42 5.31
N LEU A 35 -14.93 -0.63 4.81
CA LEU A 35 -14.72 -1.53 3.67
C LEU A 35 -15.02 -3.00 4.02
N LYS A 36 -14.65 -3.46 5.22
CA LYS A 36 -14.99 -4.82 5.69
C LYS A 36 -16.49 -5.01 5.84
N GLU A 37 -17.20 -4.01 6.38
CA GLU A 37 -18.66 -4.00 6.50
C GLU A 37 -19.34 -4.07 5.12
N LYS A 38 -18.74 -3.45 4.10
CA LYS A 38 -19.18 -3.57 2.70
C LYS A 38 -18.83 -4.92 2.05
N GLY A 39 -18.25 -5.86 2.80
CA GLY A 39 -17.93 -7.21 2.34
C GLY A 39 -16.56 -7.36 1.65
N TYR A 40 -15.69 -6.35 1.69
CA TYR A 40 -14.37 -6.45 1.10
C TYR A 40 -13.38 -7.20 2.01
N ASN A 41 -12.57 -8.08 1.41
CA ASN A 41 -11.46 -8.71 2.11
C ASN A 41 -10.25 -7.75 2.20
N VAL A 42 -10.24 -6.90 3.22
CA VAL A 42 -9.17 -5.92 3.46
C VAL A 42 -8.05 -6.54 4.29
N VAL A 43 -6.89 -6.75 3.65
CA VAL A 43 -5.68 -7.31 4.28
C VAL A 43 -4.61 -6.26 4.62
N THR A 44 -4.91 -4.97 4.39
CA THR A 44 -4.01 -3.85 4.66
C THR A 44 -3.59 -3.80 6.13
N LYS A 45 -2.28 -3.71 6.37
CA LYS A 45 -1.73 -3.57 7.74
C LYS A 45 -1.56 -2.10 8.10
N LEU A 46 -1.64 -1.79 9.39
CA LEU A 46 -1.28 -0.47 9.93
C LEU A 46 0.03 -0.58 10.70
N LYS A 47 0.96 0.33 10.44
CA LYS A 47 2.23 0.44 11.17
C LYS A 47 2.54 1.91 11.45
N GLU A 48 3.21 2.18 12.56
CA GLU A 48 3.79 3.50 12.77
C GLU A 48 4.83 3.77 11.68
N ALA A 49 4.88 5.01 11.20
CA ALA A 49 5.86 5.43 10.22
C ALA A 49 7.27 5.28 10.80
N ALA A 50 8.15 4.68 10.01
CA ALA A 50 9.57 4.59 10.30
C ALA A 50 10.36 5.46 9.31
N THR A 51 11.69 5.43 9.40
CA THR A 51 12.56 6.10 8.42
C THR A 51 12.18 5.73 6.99
N PHE A 52 11.83 6.74 6.20
CA PHE A 52 11.55 6.59 4.78
C PHE A 52 12.84 6.79 3.98
N TRP A 53 13.34 5.71 3.39
CA TRP A 53 14.52 5.75 2.51
C TRP A 53 14.06 6.08 1.09
N LYS A 54 14.40 7.28 0.62
CA LYS A 54 14.05 7.73 -0.73
C LYS A 54 14.66 6.77 -1.76
N ALA A 55 13.84 6.28 -2.68
CA ALA A 55 14.29 5.49 -3.82
C ALA A 55 15.13 6.35 -4.80
N GLU A 56 15.97 5.70 -5.58
CA GLU A 56 16.86 6.33 -6.57
C GLU A 56 16.09 7.21 -7.56
N ASP A 57 16.74 8.24 -8.10
CA ASP A 57 16.08 9.25 -8.95
C ASP A 57 15.47 8.70 -10.24
N TYR A 58 15.94 7.54 -10.72
CA TYR A 58 15.34 6.88 -11.88
C TYR A 58 13.95 6.29 -11.59
N HIS A 59 13.64 6.00 -10.32
CA HIS A 59 12.32 5.53 -9.90
C HIS A 59 11.31 6.66 -9.73
N GLN A 60 11.78 7.88 -9.43
CA GLN A 60 10.92 9.04 -9.23
C GLN A 60 10.25 9.43 -10.54
N ASP A 61 8.94 9.69 -10.52
CA ASP A 61 8.14 10.09 -11.69
C ASP A 61 8.27 9.16 -12.89
N TYR A 62 8.48 7.85 -12.66
CA TYR A 62 8.81 6.88 -13.69
C TYR A 62 7.83 6.91 -14.88
N TYR A 63 6.52 6.89 -14.62
CA TYR A 63 5.49 6.91 -15.67
C TYR A 63 5.50 8.21 -16.48
N THR A 64 5.69 9.37 -15.83
CA THR A 64 5.82 10.67 -16.49
C THR A 64 7.05 10.70 -17.39
N LYS A 65 8.22 10.29 -16.87
CA LYS A 65 9.49 10.25 -17.61
C LYS A 65 9.47 9.29 -18.79
N LYS A 66 8.76 8.16 -18.67
CA LYS A 66 8.64 7.13 -19.71
C LYS A 66 7.43 7.29 -20.61
N ARG A 67 6.58 8.29 -20.38
CA ARG A 67 5.27 8.46 -21.06
C ARG A 67 4.43 7.17 -21.04
N GLY A 68 4.56 6.40 -19.96
CA GLY A 68 3.88 5.12 -19.78
C GLY A 68 2.61 5.27 -18.96
N THR A 69 1.67 4.35 -19.13
CA THR A 69 0.48 4.24 -18.28
C THR A 69 0.73 3.24 -17.13
N PRO A 70 0.20 3.50 -15.92
CA PRO A 70 0.18 2.49 -14.87
C PRO A 70 -0.54 1.24 -15.35
N TYR A 71 0.09 0.07 -15.26
CA TYR A 71 -0.44 -1.16 -15.81
C TYR A 71 -1.24 -1.99 -14.78
N CYS A 72 -0.99 -1.80 -13.48
CA CYS A 72 -1.61 -2.57 -12.38
C CYS A 72 -2.36 -1.73 -11.34
N HIS A 73 -2.40 -0.41 -11.47
CA HIS A 73 -3.07 0.47 -10.53
C HIS A 73 -4.14 1.27 -11.26
N VAL A 74 -5.41 0.98 -10.96
CA VAL A 74 -6.57 1.64 -11.55
C VAL A 74 -7.49 2.15 -10.44
N TYR A 75 -8.10 3.30 -10.66
CA TYR A 75 -9.09 3.83 -9.74
C TYR A 75 -10.34 2.93 -9.75
N THR A 76 -10.84 2.61 -8.56
CA THR A 76 -12.13 1.95 -8.38
C THR A 76 -12.95 2.78 -7.40
N LYS A 77 -14.14 3.22 -7.79
CA LYS A 77 -15.06 3.91 -6.87
C LYS A 77 -15.50 2.94 -5.78
N ARG A 78 -15.12 3.21 -4.52
CA ARG A 78 -15.47 2.39 -3.34
C ARG A 78 -16.40 3.11 -2.35
N PHE A 79 -16.51 4.41 -2.47
CA PHE A 79 -17.34 5.30 -1.65
C PHE A 79 -18.18 6.16 -2.58
N ASP A 80 -19.35 6.59 -2.12
CA ASP A 80 -20.31 7.35 -2.93
C ASP A 80 -19.96 8.83 -3.03
#